data_AF-A0A090N9Q1-F1
#
_entry.id   AF-A0A090N9Q1-F1
#
_cell.length_a   1.000
_cell.length_b   1.000
_cell.length_c   1.000
_cell.angle_alpha   90.00
_cell.angle_beta   90.00
_cell.angle_gamma   90.00
#
_symmetry.space_group_name_H-M   'P 1'
#
loop_
_entity.id
_entity.type
_entity.pdbx_description
1 polymer ?
#
loop_
_entity_poly.entity_id
_entity_poly.type
_entity_poly.pdbx_seq_one_letter_code
_entity_poly.pdbx_strand_id
1 'polypeptide(L)'
;MSLNITENESISTAVIDAINSGATLKDINAIPDDMMDDIYSYAYDFYNKGRIEEAEVFFRFLCIYDFYNVDYIMGLAAIYQIKEQFQQAADLYAVAFALGKNDYTPVFHTGQCQLRLKAPLKAKECFELVIQHSNDEN
;
A
#
# COMPACT_ATOMS: atom_id res chain seq x y z
N MET A 1 -20.91 -22.23 7.11
CA MET A 1 -19.71 -21.38 6.93
C MET A 1 -20.05 -20.03 6.27
N SER A 2 -21.33 -19.63 6.24
CA SER A 2 -21.81 -18.49 5.42
C SER A 2 -22.15 -17.24 6.22
N LEU A 3 -22.03 -17.25 7.55
CA LEU A 3 -22.35 -16.07 8.40
C LEU A 3 -21.21 -15.05 8.44
N ASN A 4 -19.94 -15.46 8.41
CA ASN A 4 -18.80 -14.53 8.55
C ASN A 4 -18.58 -13.63 7.33
N ILE A 5 -18.98 -14.08 6.13
CA ILE A 5 -18.76 -13.30 4.90
C ILE A 5 -19.65 -12.05 4.88
N THR A 6 -20.89 -12.18 5.35
CA THR A 6 -21.88 -11.08 5.34
C THR A 6 -21.59 -10.02 6.40
N GLU A 7 -21.12 -10.42 7.58
CA GLU A 7 -20.66 -9.48 8.61
C GLU A 7 -19.41 -8.72 8.14
N ASN A 8 -18.44 -9.40 7.54
CA ASN A 8 -17.21 -8.79 7.07
C ASN A 8 -17.44 -7.79 5.91
N GLU A 9 -18.34 -8.10 4.96
CA GLU A 9 -18.73 -7.12 3.92
C GLU A 9 -19.43 -5.89 4.52
N SER A 10 -20.29 -6.09 5.54
CA SER A 10 -20.96 -4.99 6.22
C SER A 10 -19.98 -4.07 6.95
N ILE A 11 -18.94 -4.61 7.58
CA ILE A 11 -17.89 -3.84 8.26
C ILE A 11 -17.09 -3.03 7.24
N SER A 12 -16.65 -3.65 6.14
CA SER A 12 -15.90 -2.95 5.09
C SER A 12 -16.68 -1.76 4.51
N THR A 13 -18.00 -1.93 4.31
CA THR A 13 -18.87 -0.87 3.80
C THR A 13 -19.00 0.28 4.80
N ALA A 14 -19.21 -0.03 6.08
CA ALA A 14 -19.31 0.98 7.13
C ALA A 14 -18.02 1.81 7.28
N VAL A 15 -16.85 1.17 7.14
CA VAL A 15 -15.54 1.85 7.17
C VAL A 15 -15.41 2.79 5.97
N ILE A 16 -15.75 2.35 4.76
CA ILE A 16 -15.72 3.20 3.55
C ILE A 16 -16.62 4.43 3.74
N ASP A 17 -17.85 4.24 4.23
CA ASP A 17 -18.80 5.33 4.44
C ASP A 17 -18.29 6.33 5.49
N ALA A 18 -17.69 5.85 6.58
CA ALA A 18 -17.09 6.72 7.60
C ALA A 18 -15.91 7.54 7.05
N ILE A 19 -15.05 6.94 6.23
CA ILE A 19 -13.93 7.61 5.56
C ILE A 19 -14.45 8.70 4.61
N ASN A 20 -15.41 8.34 3.76
CA ASN A 20 -16.00 9.26 2.78
C ASN A 20 -16.79 10.40 3.44
N SER A 21 -17.35 10.15 4.62
CA SER A 21 -18.06 11.16 5.42
C SER A 21 -17.12 12.08 6.22
N GLY A 22 -15.80 11.87 6.13
CA GLY A 22 -14.81 12.76 6.72
C GLY A 22 -14.54 12.51 8.20
N ALA A 23 -14.52 11.23 8.64
CA ALA A 23 -14.06 10.86 9.98
C ALA A 23 -12.76 11.59 10.35
N THR A 24 -12.70 12.15 11.56
CA THR A 24 -11.56 12.97 11.98
C THR A 24 -10.39 12.11 12.45
N LEU A 25 -9.15 12.64 12.43
CA LEU A 25 -7.97 11.96 13.00
C LEU A 25 -8.17 11.53 14.46
N LYS A 26 -9.03 12.23 15.21
CA LYS A 26 -9.38 11.87 16.59
C LYS A 26 -10.28 10.63 16.66
N ASP A 27 -11.19 10.47 15.70
CA ASP A 27 -12.04 9.27 15.57
C ASP A 27 -11.20 8.08 15.07
N ILE A 28 -10.19 8.36 14.25
CA ILE A 28 -9.23 7.39 13.72
C ILE A 28 -8.34 6.82 14.84
N ASN A 29 -7.85 7.65 15.77
CA ASN A 29 -7.07 7.21 16.93
C ASN A 29 -7.88 6.42 17.99
N ALA A 30 -9.21 6.36 17.85
CA ALA A 30 -10.06 5.57 18.72
C ALA A 30 -10.25 4.12 18.22
N ILE A 31 -9.72 3.81 17.03
CA ILE A 31 -9.82 2.47 16.43
C ILE A 31 -8.73 1.57 17.03
N PRO A 32 -9.11 0.42 17.60
CA PRO A 32 -8.17 -0.55 18.14
C PRO A 32 -7.20 -1.10 17.08
N ASP A 33 -5.97 -1.41 17.48
CA ASP A 33 -4.93 -1.95 16.58
C ASP A 33 -5.38 -3.27 15.90
N ASP A 34 -6.15 -4.12 16.58
CA ASP A 34 -6.71 -5.37 16.02
C ASP A 34 -7.69 -5.11 14.87
N MET A 35 -8.40 -3.97 14.89
CA MET A 35 -9.26 -3.58 13.78
C MET A 35 -8.44 -3.09 12.57
N MET A 36 -7.22 -2.59 12.77
CA MET A 36 -6.36 -2.16 11.65
C MET A 36 -5.81 -3.35 10.86
N ASP A 37 -5.51 -4.47 11.52
CA ASP A 37 -5.14 -5.73 10.87
C ASP A 37 -6.28 -6.25 9.98
N ASP A 38 -7.54 -6.13 10.43
CA ASP A 38 -8.73 -6.47 9.64
C ASP A 38 -8.90 -5.53 8.43
N ILE A 39 -8.75 -4.22 8.64
CA ILE A 39 -8.82 -3.20 7.58
C ILE A 39 -7.74 -3.45 6.52
N TYR A 40 -6.51 -3.77 6.94
CA TYR A 40 -5.42 -4.15 6.06
C TYR A 40 -5.72 -5.43 5.28
N SER A 41 -6.26 -6.45 5.95
CA SER A 41 -6.68 -7.69 5.30
C SER A 41 -7.77 -7.44 4.24
N TYR A 42 -8.74 -6.56 4.51
CA TYR A 42 -9.74 -6.15 3.52
C TYR A 42 -9.12 -5.40 2.34
N ALA A 43 -8.17 -4.50 2.59
CA ALA A 43 -7.46 -3.77 1.54
C ALA A 43 -6.77 -4.75 0.56
N TYR A 44 -6.07 -5.75 1.10
CA TYR A 44 -5.44 -6.81 0.32
C TYR A 44 -6.45 -7.69 -0.43
N ASP A 45 -7.57 -8.03 0.20
CA ASP A 45 -8.64 -8.80 -0.44
C ASP A 45 -9.24 -8.06 -1.65
N PHE A 46 -9.49 -6.76 -1.53
CA PHE A 46 -9.97 -5.93 -2.64
C PHE A 46 -8.91 -5.85 -3.75
N TYR A 47 -7.65 -5.65 -3.39
CA TYR A 47 -6.53 -5.62 -4.33
C TYR A 47 -6.44 -6.93 -5.13
N ASN A 48 -6.46 -8.09 -4.46
CA ASN A 48 -6.38 -9.41 -5.08
C ASN A 48 -7.59 -9.73 -5.97
N LYS A 49 -8.76 -9.17 -5.66
CA LYS A 49 -9.99 -9.29 -6.48
C LYS A 49 -10.03 -8.29 -7.64
N GLY A 50 -9.00 -7.45 -7.82
CA GLY A 50 -8.95 -6.41 -8.85
C GLY A 50 -9.88 -5.23 -8.59
N ARG A 51 -10.42 -5.12 -7.36
CA ARG A 51 -11.26 -4.00 -6.90
C ARG A 51 -10.35 -2.87 -6.41
N ILE A 52 -9.60 -2.29 -7.37
CA ILE A 52 -8.48 -1.38 -7.09
C ILE A 52 -8.95 -0.07 -6.44
N GLU A 53 -10.12 0.45 -6.83
CA GLU A 53 -10.65 1.70 -6.25
C GLU A 53 -11.03 1.51 -4.77
N GLU A 54 -11.66 0.39 -4.43
CA GLU A 54 -11.97 0.08 -3.03
C GLU A 54 -10.69 -0.15 -2.22
N ALA A 55 -9.74 -0.92 -2.76
CA ALA A 55 -8.45 -1.12 -2.12
C ALA A 55 -7.75 0.21 -1.82
N GLU A 56 -7.80 1.17 -2.76
CA GLU A 56 -7.16 2.49 -2.59
C GLU A 56 -7.74 3.24 -1.39
N VAL A 57 -9.06 3.20 -1.20
CA VAL A 57 -9.72 3.85 -0.05
C VAL A 57 -9.15 3.31 1.26
N PHE A 58 -9.03 1.99 1.39
CA PHE A 58 -8.48 1.36 2.59
C PHE A 58 -6.99 1.66 2.78
N PHE A 59 -6.15 1.52 1.76
CA PHE A 59 -4.72 1.80 1.90
C PHE A 59 -4.42 3.27 2.17
N ARG A 60 -5.20 4.21 1.59
CA ARG A 60 -5.10 5.63 1.94
C ARG A 60 -5.48 5.87 3.39
N PHE A 61 -6.52 5.21 3.88
CA PHE A 61 -6.92 5.31 5.28
C PHE A 61 -5.85 4.76 6.23
N LEU A 62 -5.30 3.58 5.94
CA LEU A 62 -4.21 2.97 6.69
C LEU A 62 -2.97 3.87 6.72
N CYS A 63 -2.61 4.50 5.59
CA CYS A 63 -1.51 5.48 5.53
C CYS A 63 -1.80 6.77 6.32
N ILE A 64 -3.06 7.20 6.44
CA ILE A 64 -3.44 8.35 7.27
C ILE A 64 -3.34 7.99 8.76
N TYR A 65 -3.72 6.76 9.13
CA TYR A 65 -3.64 6.25 10.49
C TYR A 65 -2.17 6.08 10.93
N ASP A 66 -1.35 5.38 10.14
CA ASP A 66 0.06 5.18 10.42
C ASP A 66 0.92 5.26 9.15
N PHE A 67 1.51 6.43 8.93
CA PHE A 67 2.44 6.67 7.81
C PHE A 67 3.88 6.19 8.08
N TYR A 68 4.14 5.48 9.18
CA TYR A 68 5.43 4.83 9.45
C TYR A 68 5.38 3.32 9.19
N ASN A 69 4.19 2.76 8.97
CA ASN A 69 4.02 1.35 8.62
C ASN A 69 4.37 1.11 7.14
N VAL A 70 5.44 0.33 6.91
CA VAL A 70 5.97 0.02 5.57
C VAL A 70 4.95 -0.74 4.73
N ASP A 71 4.19 -1.67 5.32
CA ASP A 71 3.23 -2.50 4.60
C ASP A 71 2.08 -1.67 4.03
N TYR A 72 1.63 -0.66 4.78
CA TYR A 72 0.57 0.25 4.34
C TYR A 72 1.03 1.11 3.15
N ILE A 73 2.24 1.65 3.26
CA ILE A 73 2.85 2.46 2.19
C ILE A 73 3.08 1.61 0.94
N MET A 74 3.58 0.39 1.11
CA MET A 74 3.81 -0.56 0.01
C MET A 74 2.52 -0.91 -0.73
N GLY A 75 1.44 -1.19 0.01
CA GLY A 75 0.14 -1.45 -0.61
C GLY A 75 -0.41 -0.25 -1.40
N LEU A 76 -0.29 0.96 -0.87
CA LEU A 76 -0.70 2.17 -1.58
C LEU A 76 0.18 2.45 -2.82
N ALA A 77 1.49 2.22 -2.72
CA ALA A 77 2.42 2.35 -3.83
C ALA A 77 2.09 1.36 -4.96
N ALA A 78 1.77 0.11 -4.62
CA ALA A 78 1.35 -0.92 -5.58
C ALA A 78 0.07 -0.52 -6.32
N ILE A 79 -0.90 0.06 -5.62
CA ILE A 79 -2.13 0.59 -6.22
C ILE A 79 -1.81 1.69 -7.24
N TYR A 80 -1.00 2.68 -6.87
CA TYR A 80 -0.59 3.73 -7.80
C TYR A 80 0.19 3.17 -9.00
N GLN A 81 1.00 2.13 -8.80
CA GLN A 81 1.70 1.47 -9.89
C GLN A 81 0.73 0.79 -10.88
N ILE A 82 -0.27 0.07 -10.38
CA ILE A 82 -1.32 -0.56 -11.21
C ILE A 82 -2.16 0.48 -11.94
N LYS A 83 -2.48 1.60 -11.29
CA LYS A 83 -3.21 2.73 -11.88
C LYS A 83 -2.36 3.59 -12.85
N GLU A 84 -1.14 3.14 -13.16
CA GLU A 84 -0.18 3.83 -14.02
C GLU A 84 0.26 5.21 -13.53
N GLN A 85 0.07 5.49 -12.24
CA GLN A 85 0.52 6.70 -11.54
C GLN A 85 1.97 6.52 -11.08
N PHE A 86 2.87 6.26 -12.04
CA PHE A 86 4.24 5.79 -11.76
C PHE A 86 5.08 6.75 -10.92
N GLN A 87 4.88 8.07 -11.02
CA GLN A 87 5.61 9.01 -10.19
C GLN A 87 5.18 8.90 -8.72
N GLN A 88 3.87 8.86 -8.44
CA GLN A 88 3.35 8.70 -7.08
C GLN A 88 3.76 7.36 -6.48
N ALA A 89 3.74 6.28 -7.27
CA ALA A 89 4.23 4.98 -6.85
C ALA A 89 5.72 5.02 -6.49
N ALA A 90 6.56 5.60 -7.36
CA ALA A 90 8.00 5.73 -7.11
C ALA A 90 8.30 6.53 -5.84
N ASP A 91 7.56 7.62 -5.60
CA ASP A 91 7.74 8.45 -4.41
C ASP A 91 7.40 7.66 -3.13
N LEU A 92 6.30 6.90 -3.13
CA LEU A 92 5.92 6.06 -1.98
C LEU A 92 6.87 4.88 -1.78
N TYR A 93 7.32 4.22 -2.84
CA TYR A 93 8.33 3.16 -2.72
C TYR A 93 9.65 3.68 -2.15
N ALA A 94 10.05 4.90 -2.50
CA ALA A 94 11.23 5.53 -1.90
C ALA A 94 11.05 5.78 -0.38
N VAL A 95 9.85 6.19 0.04
CA VAL A 95 9.51 6.31 1.47
C VAL A 95 9.54 4.93 2.15
N ALA A 96 8.92 3.91 1.54
CA ALA A 96 8.94 2.55 2.06
C ALA A 96 10.37 2.01 2.23
N PHE A 97 11.26 2.25 1.26
CA PHE A 97 12.68 1.88 1.39
C PHE A 97 13.41 2.63 2.51
N ALA A 98 13.11 3.92 2.70
CA ALA A 98 13.72 4.70 3.77
C ALA A 98 13.30 4.22 5.18
N LEU A 99 12.10 3.66 5.30
CA LEU A 99 11.55 3.11 6.55
C LEU A 99 11.90 1.63 6.75
N GLY A 100 11.89 0.85 5.67
CA GLY A 100 12.17 -0.58 5.62
C GLY A 100 13.67 -0.86 5.67
N LYS A 101 14.17 -1.28 6.83
CA LYS A 101 15.59 -1.61 6.97
C LYS A 101 15.93 -2.87 6.16
N ASN A 102 16.78 -2.71 5.14
CA ASN A 102 17.32 -3.78 4.28
C ASN A 102 16.33 -4.52 3.38
N ASP A 103 15.09 -4.05 3.20
CA ASP A 103 14.21 -4.58 2.15
C ASP A 103 14.43 -3.81 0.85
N TYR A 104 14.88 -4.49 -0.20
CA TYR A 104 15.14 -3.89 -1.52
C TYR A 104 13.95 -4.05 -2.49
N THR A 105 12.85 -4.68 -2.06
CA THR A 105 11.60 -4.81 -2.83
C THR A 105 11.04 -3.45 -3.29
N PRO A 106 10.98 -2.40 -2.43
CA PRO A 106 10.52 -1.09 -2.88
C PRO A 106 11.47 -0.46 -3.93
N VAL A 107 12.77 -0.72 -3.83
CA VAL A 107 13.76 -0.24 -4.81
C VAL A 107 13.55 -0.91 -6.17
N PHE A 108 13.30 -2.21 -6.18
CA PHE A 108 12.98 -2.94 -7.41
C PHE A 108 11.73 -2.35 -8.10
N HIS A 109 10.64 -2.13 -7.37
CA HIS A 109 9.44 -1.52 -7.92
C HIS A 109 9.64 -0.05 -8.34
N THR A 110 10.48 0.70 -7.62
CA THR A 110 10.92 2.03 -8.07
C THR A 110 11.58 1.94 -9.44
N GLY A 111 12.47 0.97 -9.65
CA GLY A 111 13.10 0.72 -10.95
C GLY A 111 12.08 0.45 -12.07
N GLN A 112 11.06 -0.36 -11.81
CA GLN A 112 9.96 -0.59 -12.76
C GLN A 112 9.21 0.70 -13.10
N CYS A 113 8.90 1.53 -12.10
CA CYS A 113 8.24 2.81 -12.30
C CYS A 113 9.10 3.77 -13.13
N GLN A 114 10.41 3.84 -12.87
CA GLN A 114 11.35 4.69 -13.63
C GLN A 114 11.43 4.28 -15.11
N LEU A 115 11.34 2.98 -15.44
CA LEU A 115 11.25 2.54 -16.84
C LEU A 115 9.97 3.07 -17.52
N ARG A 116 8.83 3.02 -16.82
CA ARG A 116 7.55 3.53 -17.33
C ARG A 116 7.58 5.05 -17.52
N LEU A 117 8.29 5.76 -16.63
CA LEU A 117 8.55 7.21 -16.70
C LEU A 117 9.62 7.61 -17.74
N LYS A 118 10.14 6.67 -18.54
CA LYS A 118 11.19 6.92 -19.56
C LYS A 118 12.50 7.45 -18.97
N ALA A 119 12.82 7.05 -17.74
CA ALA A 119 14.06 7.36 -17.04
C ALA A 119 14.96 6.10 -16.88
N PRO A 120 15.50 5.53 -17.97
CA PRO A 120 16.19 4.24 -17.93
C PRO A 120 17.48 4.23 -17.11
N LEU A 121 18.17 5.37 -16.98
CA LEU A 121 19.37 5.48 -16.15
C LEU A 121 19.03 5.32 -14.67
N LYS A 122 17.98 5.99 -14.19
CA LYS A 122 17.48 5.84 -12.81
C LYS A 122 16.99 4.42 -12.55
N ALA A 123 16.27 3.83 -13.52
CA ALA A 123 15.82 2.45 -13.40
C ALA A 123 17.00 1.48 -13.26
N LYS A 124 18.05 1.67 -14.06
CA LYS A 124 19.28 0.88 -13.98
C LYS A 124 19.94 0.99 -12.61
N GLU A 125 20.08 2.19 -12.06
CA GLU A 125 20.63 2.41 -10.71
C GLU A 125 19.81 1.67 -9.65
N CYS A 126 18.47 1.70 -9.73
CA CYS A 126 17.61 0.95 -8.82
C CYS A 126 17.89 -0.57 -8.90
N PHE A 127 17.93 -1.14 -10.10
CA PHE A 127 18.16 -2.58 -10.26
C PHE A 127 19.59 -3.00 -9.86
N GLU A 128 20.60 -2.16 -10.13
CA GLU A 128 21.98 -2.40 -9.67
C GLU A 128 22.07 -2.39 -8.15
N LEU A 129 21.35 -1.47 -7.48
CA LEU A 129 21.33 -1.40 -6.03
C LEU A 129 20.74 -2.69 -5.42
N VAL A 130 19.64 -3.21 -6.00
CA VAL A 130 19.02 -4.49 -5.60
C VAL A 130 20.01 -5.64 -5.77
N ILE A 131 20.67 -5.77 -6.92
CA ILE A 131 21.65 -6.84 -7.18
C ILE A 131 22.84 -6.80 -6.21
N GLN A 132 23.28 -5.60 -5.83
CA GLN A 132 24.47 -5.44 -4.99
C GLN A 132 24.23 -5.67 -3.50
N HIS A 133 23.01 -5.41 -3.01
CA HIS A 133 22.76 -5.33 -1.57
C HIS A 133 21.57 -6.18 -1.07
N SER A 134 20.70 -6.64 -1.97
CA SER A 134 19.62 -7.55 -1.57
C SER A 134 20.20 -8.92 -1.24
N ASN A 135 19.74 -9.51 -0.15
CA ASN A 135 19.98 -10.91 0.20
C ASN A 135 18.78 -11.79 -0.11
N ASP A 136 17.78 -11.26 -0.83
CA ASP A 136 16.59 -12.02 -1.20
C ASP A 136 16.94 -13.01 -2.32
N GLU A 137 16.77 -14.31 -2.04
CA GLU A 137 17.12 -15.41 -2.94
C GLU A 137 15.94 -15.89 -3.82
N ASN A 138 14.81 -15.17 -3.85
CA ASN A 138 13.59 -15.60 -4.55
C ASN A 138 13.25 -14.80 -5.81
#